data_AF-A0A7W6K0P6-F1
#
_entry.id   AF-A0A7W6K0P6-F1
#
_cell.length_a   1.000
_cell.length_b   1.000
_cell.length_c   1.000
_cell.angle_alpha   90.00
_cell.angle_beta   90.00
_cell.angle_gamma   90.00
#
_symmetry.space_group_name_H-M   'P 1'
#
loop_
_entity.id
_entity.type
_entity.pdbx_description
1 polymer ?
#
loop_
_entity_poly.entity_id
_entity_poly.type
_entity_poly.pdbx_seq_one_letter_code
_entity_poly.pdbx_strand_id
1 'polypeptide(L)'
;MLPTMNTLNALFALVDTYCGHVGIAEATLSSQLFSDGKRLKALRAGKDVGARRLERAILWLDEHWPDGCEWPEGVMRPLTAERFDAMFENLERAISE
;
A
#
# COMPACT_ATOMS: atom_id res chain seq x y z
N MET A 1 1.56 -5.00 -22.05
CA MET A 1 0.64 -5.36 -20.94
C MET A 1 1.51 -5.46 -19.70
N LEU A 2 1.46 -4.45 -18.82
CA LEU A 2 2.16 -4.56 -17.54
C LEU A 2 1.45 -5.67 -16.74
N PRO A 3 2.17 -6.68 -16.22
CA PRO A 3 1.54 -7.70 -15.40
C PRO A 3 0.96 -7.00 -14.18
N THR A 4 -0.36 -7.04 -14.02
CA THR A 4 -1.00 -6.60 -12.77
C THR A 4 -0.51 -7.54 -11.67
N MET A 5 0.40 -7.02 -10.84
CA MET A 5 0.94 -7.75 -9.71
C MET A 5 -0.21 -8.12 -8.77
N ASN A 6 -0.29 -9.40 -8.37
CA ASN A 6 -1.31 -9.88 -7.44
C ASN A 6 -1.31 -9.04 -6.14
N THR A 7 -2.47 -8.79 -5.55
CA THR A 7 -2.64 -7.86 -4.41
C THR A 7 -1.74 -8.21 -3.20
N LEU A 8 -1.45 -9.49 -2.98
CA LEU A 8 -0.49 -9.92 -1.95
C LEU A 8 0.96 -9.52 -2.29
N ASN A 9 1.37 -9.66 -3.55
CA ASN A 9 2.70 -9.25 -3.98
C ASN A 9 2.84 -7.72 -3.93
N ALA A 10 1.77 -6.99 -4.25
CA ALA A 10 1.71 -5.55 -4.05
C ALA A 10 1.92 -5.17 -2.58
N LEU A 11 1.22 -5.86 -1.64
CA LEU A 11 1.46 -5.65 -0.21
C LEU A 11 2.93 -5.92 0.17
N PHE A 12 3.53 -7.01 -0.31
CA PHE A 12 4.93 -7.32 0.03
C PHE A 12 5.90 -6.28 -0.50
N ALA A 13 5.73 -5.82 -1.74
CA ALA A 13 6.54 -4.73 -2.29
C ALA A 13 6.43 -3.45 -1.45
N LEU A 14 5.21 -3.09 -1.02
CA LEU A 14 4.99 -1.93 -0.15
C LEU A 14 5.64 -2.11 1.22
N VAL A 15 5.50 -3.28 1.83
CA VAL A 15 6.10 -3.62 3.13
C VAL A 15 7.63 -3.54 3.06
N ASP A 16 8.23 -4.12 2.03
CA ASP A 16 9.69 -4.15 1.85
C ASP A 16 10.24 -2.73 1.68
N THR A 17 9.62 -1.93 0.80
CA THR A 17 10.00 -0.52 0.59
C THR A 17 9.81 0.31 1.85
N TYR A 18 8.64 0.21 2.50
CA TYR A 18 8.36 0.96 3.73
C TYR A 18 9.36 0.64 4.84
N CYS A 19 9.61 -0.64 5.12
CA CYS A 19 10.56 -1.05 6.15
C CYS A 19 11.98 -0.60 5.83
N GLY A 20 12.38 -0.66 4.55
CA GLY A 20 13.68 -0.18 4.08
C GLY A 20 13.89 1.32 4.31
N HIS A 21 12.87 2.14 4.05
CA HIS A 21 12.96 3.60 4.24
C HIS A 21 12.83 4.03 5.70
N VAL A 22 11.90 3.43 6.44
CA VAL A 22 11.61 3.83 7.84
C VAL A 22 12.60 3.18 8.83
N GLY A 23 13.27 2.09 8.44
CA GLY A 23 14.25 1.39 9.28
C GLY A 23 13.62 0.54 10.39
N ILE A 24 12.38 0.08 10.20
CA ILE A 24 11.70 -0.81 11.15
C ILE A 24 11.70 -2.27 10.67
N ALA A 25 11.65 -3.20 11.61
CA ALA A 25 11.51 -4.61 11.28
C ALA A 25 10.11 -4.94 10.73
N GLU A 26 10.03 -5.88 9.78
CA GLU A 26 8.74 -6.36 9.22
C GLU A 26 7.77 -6.83 10.32
N ALA A 27 8.26 -7.45 11.40
CA ALA A 27 7.42 -7.88 12.51
C ALA A 27 6.75 -6.70 13.25
N THR A 28 7.45 -5.56 13.34
CA THR A 28 6.91 -4.32 13.91
C THR A 28 5.80 -3.79 13.01
N LEU A 29 6.06 -3.69 11.71
CA LEU A 29 5.05 -3.26 10.74
C LEU A 29 3.84 -4.22 10.70
N SER A 30 4.08 -5.54 10.77
CA SER A 30 3.02 -6.55 10.83
C SER A 30 2.09 -6.32 12.02
N SER A 31 2.66 -5.94 13.17
CA SER A 31 1.87 -5.60 14.37
C SER A 31 1.03 -4.34 14.16
N GLN A 32 1.54 -3.35 13.44
CA GLN A 32 0.79 -2.12 13.13
C GLN A 32 -0.36 -2.39 12.16
N LEU A 33 -0.11 -3.16 11.09
CA LEU A 33 -1.11 -3.46 10.06
C LEU A 33 -2.20 -4.44 10.51
N PHE A 34 -1.84 -5.45 11.31
CA PHE A 34 -2.71 -6.60 11.59
C PHE A 34 -2.95 -6.86 13.07
N SER A 35 -2.39 -6.05 13.96
CA SER A 35 -2.35 -6.33 15.41
C SER A 35 -1.71 -7.69 15.74
N ASP A 36 -0.86 -8.20 14.83
CA ASP A 36 -0.19 -9.49 14.94
C ASP A 36 1.17 -9.43 14.23
N GLY A 37 2.25 -9.47 15.01
CA GLY A 37 3.63 -9.37 14.51
C GLY A 37 4.11 -10.55 13.65
N LYS A 38 3.35 -11.66 13.60
CA LYS A 38 3.68 -12.83 12.79
C LYS A 38 2.86 -12.91 11.51
N ARG A 39 1.92 -12.00 11.31
CA ARG A 39 0.95 -12.08 10.23
C ARG A 39 1.61 -11.97 8.85
N LEU A 40 2.47 -10.97 8.62
CA LEU A 40 3.19 -10.83 7.34
C LEU A 40 4.03 -12.07 7.00
N LYS A 41 4.76 -12.61 7.99
CA LYS A 41 5.49 -13.88 7.84
C LYS A 41 4.57 -15.05 7.45
N ALA A 42 3.40 -15.15 8.05
CA ALA A 42 2.43 -16.18 7.72
C ALA A 42 1.89 -16.02 6.28
N LEU A 43 1.64 -14.78 5.83
CA LEU A 43 1.22 -14.51 4.45
C LEU A 43 2.32 -14.87 3.44
N ARG A 44 3.58 -14.54 3.72
CA ARG A 44 4.72 -14.97 2.90
C ARG A 44 4.85 -16.49 2.83
N ALA A 45 4.44 -17.20 3.87
CA ALA A 45 4.37 -18.66 3.90
C ALA A 45 3.13 -19.25 3.19
N GLY A 46 2.34 -18.45 2.49
CA GLY A 46 1.17 -18.89 1.72
C GLY A 46 -0.11 -19.03 2.53
N LYS A 47 -0.21 -18.41 3.72
CA LYS A 47 -1.49 -18.33 4.45
C LYS A 47 -2.41 -17.29 3.82
N ASP A 48 -3.70 -17.58 3.88
CA ASP A 48 -4.73 -16.66 3.40
C ASP A 48 -4.98 -15.48 4.33
N VAL A 49 -5.45 -14.39 3.74
CA VAL A 49 -5.98 -13.21 4.39
C VAL A 49 -7.26 -12.78 3.70
N GLY A 50 -8.27 -12.37 4.46
CA GLY A 50 -9.48 -11.81 3.88
C GLY A 50 -9.20 -10.50 3.15
N ALA A 51 -9.83 -10.28 2.00
CA ALA A 51 -9.65 -9.10 1.15
C ALA A 51 -9.73 -7.78 1.93
N ARG A 52 -10.73 -7.63 2.79
CA ARG A 52 -10.90 -6.41 3.64
C ARG A 52 -9.70 -6.12 4.56
N ARG A 53 -9.02 -7.15 5.07
CA ARG A 53 -7.83 -6.94 5.91
C ARG A 53 -6.63 -6.52 5.07
N LEU A 54 -6.53 -7.06 3.86
CA LEU A 54 -5.48 -6.69 2.90
C LEU A 54 -5.65 -5.24 2.42
N GLU A 55 -6.87 -4.86 2.03
CA GLU A 55 -7.22 -3.50 1.65
C GLU A 55 -6.90 -2.50 2.76
N ARG A 56 -7.32 -2.78 4.00
CA ARG A 56 -6.99 -1.93 5.16
C ARG A 56 -5.49 -1.77 5.39
N ALA A 57 -4.70 -2.83 5.18
CA ALA A 57 -3.25 -2.76 5.33
C ALA A 57 -2.62 -1.86 4.25
N ILE A 58 -3.08 -1.96 3.01
CA ILE A 58 -2.61 -1.12 1.90
C ILE A 58 -3.01 0.35 2.13
N LEU A 59 -4.24 0.62 2.58
CA LEU A 59 -4.69 1.98 2.91
C LEU A 59 -3.86 2.59 4.05
N TRP A 60 -3.56 1.82 5.10
CA TRP A 60 -2.70 2.30 6.16
C TRP A 60 -1.32 2.69 5.64
N LEU A 61 -0.74 1.88 4.73
CA LEU A 61 0.55 2.20 4.08
C LEU A 61 0.45 3.44 3.20
N ASP A 62 -0.67 3.65 2.50
CA ASP A 62 -0.91 4.85 1.71
C ASP A 62 -0.93 6.13 2.56
N GLU A 63 -1.59 6.07 3.72
CA GLU A 63 -1.74 7.17 4.67
C GLU A 63 -0.43 7.48 5.43
N HIS A 64 0.36 6.46 5.75
CA HIS A 64 1.58 6.59 6.56
C HIS A 64 2.86 6.58 5.71
N TRP A 65 2.73 6.63 4.39
CA TRP A 65 3.86 6.53 3.48
C TRP A 65 4.88 7.64 3.77
N PRO A 66 6.17 7.32 3.92
CA PRO A 66 7.18 8.31 4.28
C PRO A 66 7.32 9.39 3.20
N ASP A 67 7.42 10.65 3.63
CA ASP A 67 7.62 11.79 2.76
C ASP A 67 8.92 11.66 1.95
N GLY A 68 8.87 12.03 0.67
CA GLY A 68 10.01 11.97 -0.23
C GLY A 68 10.40 10.55 -0.68
N CYS A 69 9.64 9.51 -0.29
CA CYS A 69 9.87 8.15 -0.77
C CYS A 69 8.93 7.82 -1.93
N GLU A 70 9.49 7.27 -3.00
CA GLU A 70 8.71 6.86 -4.16
C GLU A 70 7.84 5.65 -3.84
N TRP A 71 6.63 5.64 -4.41
CA TRP A 71 5.76 4.47 -4.36
C TRP A 71 6.30 3.38 -5.29
N PRO A 72 6.26 2.08 -4.92
CA PRO A 72 6.86 1.02 -5.73
C PRO A 72 6.30 0.95 -7.15
N GLU A 73 7.19 0.80 -8.13
CA GLU A 73 6.81 0.67 -9.53
C GLU A 73 5.92 -0.57 -9.75
N GLY A 74 4.87 -0.41 -10.58
CA GLY A 74 3.93 -1.50 -10.87
C GLY A 74 2.93 -1.81 -9.75
N VAL A 75 3.01 -1.11 -8.61
CA VAL A 75 1.99 -1.17 -7.56
C VAL A 75 1.06 0.03 -7.71
N MET A 76 -0.21 -0.24 -7.99
CA MET A 76 -1.23 0.81 -8.05
C MET A 76 -1.43 1.41 -6.66
N ARG A 77 -1.26 2.73 -6.55
CA ARG A 77 -1.57 3.46 -5.33
C ARG A 77 -3.11 3.53 -5.17
N PRO A 78 -3.68 3.32 -3.97
CA PRO A 78 -5.14 3.31 -3.78
C PRO A 78 -5.81 4.60 -4.25
N LEU A 79 -6.99 4.50 -4.85
CA LEU A 79 -7.80 5.67 -5.18
C LEU A 79 -8.79 5.91 -4.02
N THR A 80 -8.40 6.72 -3.04
CA THR A 80 -9.32 7.13 -1.98
C THR A 80 -10.35 8.12 -2.52
N ALA A 81 -11.44 8.35 -1.78
CA ALA A 81 -12.44 9.34 -2.17
C ALA A 81 -11.80 10.73 -2.32
N GLU A 82 -10.95 11.13 -1.36
CA GLU A 82 -10.24 12.41 -1.43
C GLU A 82 -9.33 12.51 -2.65
N ARG A 83 -8.63 11.41 -2.99
CA ARG A 83 -7.76 11.36 -4.17
C ARG A 83 -8.55 11.39 -5.48
N PHE A 84 -9.74 10.78 -5.49
CA PHE A 84 -10.65 10.83 -6.64
C PHE A 84 -11.18 12.26 -6.86
N ASP A 85 -11.65 12.91 -5.80
CA ASP A 85 -12.15 14.28 -5.85
C ASP A 85 -11.06 15.24 -6.32
N ALA A 86 -9.85 15.16 -5.74
CA ALA A 86 -8.71 15.96 -6.17
C ALA A 86 -8.31 15.73 -7.64
N MET A 87 -8.42 14.49 -8.13
CA MET A 87 -8.15 14.18 -9.54
C MET A 87 -9.17 14.85 -10.46
N PHE A 88 -10.44 14.85 -10.09
CA PHE A 88 -11.51 15.46 -10.87
C PHE A 88 -11.38 16.99 -10.90
N GLU A 89 -11.12 17.63 -9.76
CA GLU A 89 -10.88 19.08 -9.69
C GLU A 89 -9.71 19.53 -10.58
N ASN A 90 -8.59 18.78 -10.54
CA ASN A 90 -7.45 19.06 -11.40
C ASN A 90 -7.79 18.94 -12.90
N LEU A 91 -8.65 17.98 -13.26
CA LEU A 91 -9.10 17.81 -14.64
C LEU A 91 -9.99 18.95 -15.11
N GLU A 92 -10.95 19.40 -14.29
CA GLU A 92 -11.81 20.54 -14.62
C GLU A 92 -11.01 21.83 -14.82
N ARG A 93 -9.99 22.04 -13.96
CA ARG A 93 -9.04 23.15 -14.12
C ARG A 93 -8.29 23.08 -15.44
N ALA A 94 -7.74 21.92 -15.79
CA ALA A 94 -6.97 21.73 -17.01
C ALA A 94 -7.80 21.87 -18.32
N ILE A 95 -9.11 21.66 -18.26
CA ILE A 95 -10.01 21.84 -19.41
C ILE A 95 -10.48 23.30 -19.54
N SER A 96 -10.40 24.08 -18.46
CA SER A 96 -10.81 25.49 -18.41
C SER A 96 -9.69 26.48 -18.76
N GLU A 97 -8.44 26.02 -18.84
CA GLU A 97 -7.24 26.76 -19.25
C GLU A 97 -6.94 26.57 -20.74
#